data_AF-A0A653BDD0-F1
#
_entry.id   AF-A0A653BDD0-F1
#
_cell.length_a   1.000
_cell.length_b   1.000
_cell.length_c   1.000
_cell.angle_alpha   90.00
_cell.angle_beta   90.00
_cell.angle_gamma   90.00
#
_symmetry.space_group_name_H-M   'P 1'
#
loop_
_entity.id
_entity.type
_entity.pdbx_description
1 polymer ?
#
loop_
_entity_poly.entity_id
_entity_poly.type
_entity_poly.pdbx_seq_one_letter_code
_entity_poly.pdbx_strand_id
1 'polypeptide(L)'
;MGLNESLSVDIDGHAGYYCAGMNQKASVTIHGNVGVGVAENMMSGMVRIKGSASQSAGATAHGGLLVIEGDAGARCGISMKGVDIVVGGNIGHMSCFMGQAGRLVVCGDAGDALGDSLYETRIYVKGAVKSLGSDCIEKDMREHLEELAELLNRAGFDEDPASFKRYGSARQLYNFKVDNASAY
;
A
#
# COMPACT_ATOMS: atom_id res chain seq x y z
N MET A 1 20.15 -6.23 5.28
CA MET A 1 20.45 -5.90 3.87
C MET A 1 19.67 -6.86 3.01
N GLY A 2 18.81 -6.38 2.11
CA GLY A 2 18.09 -7.21 1.14
C GLY A 2 18.81 -7.26 -0.21
N LEU A 3 18.07 -7.53 -1.29
CA LEU A 3 18.60 -7.57 -2.66
C LEU A 3 19.04 -6.16 -3.11
N ASN A 4 20.36 -5.94 -3.17
CA ASN A 4 20.99 -4.64 -3.42
C ASN A 4 21.63 -4.50 -4.81
N GLU A 5 21.47 -5.52 -5.66
CA GLU A 5 21.92 -5.55 -7.05
C GLU A 5 20.72 -5.58 -8.00
N SER A 6 20.94 -5.07 -9.21
CA SER A 6 19.93 -5.05 -10.28
C SER A 6 19.79 -6.46 -10.87
N LEU A 7 18.90 -7.26 -10.28
CA LEU A 7 18.67 -8.65 -10.63
C LEU A 7 17.18 -8.90 -10.89
N SER A 8 16.89 -9.87 -11.75
CA SER A 8 15.54 -10.43 -11.90
C SER A 8 15.48 -11.74 -11.13
N VAL A 9 14.57 -11.83 -10.17
CA VAL A 9 14.33 -13.03 -9.36
C VAL A 9 12.93 -13.53 -9.66
N ASP A 10 12.84 -14.81 -10.01
CA ASP A 10 11.58 -15.49 -10.29
C ASP A 10 11.43 -16.66 -9.31
N ILE A 11 10.33 -16.69 -8.57
CA ILE A 11 10.02 -17.73 -7.59
C ILE A 11 8.78 -18.46 -8.08
N ASP A 12 8.97 -19.68 -8.57
CA ASP A 12 7.89 -20.56 -8.99
C ASP A 12 7.24 -21.22 -7.77
N GLY A 13 6.00 -20.79 -7.46
CA GLY A 13 5.22 -21.24 -6.32
C GLY A 13 5.10 -20.23 -5.17
N HIS A 14 4.79 -20.74 -3.98
CA HIS A 14 4.53 -19.93 -2.79
C HIS A 14 5.82 -19.46 -2.10
N ALA A 15 5.76 -18.29 -1.46
CA ALA A 15 6.85 -17.80 -0.61
C ALA A 15 6.39 -17.53 0.83
N GLY A 16 7.30 -17.73 1.78
CA GLY A 16 7.04 -17.55 3.22
C GLY A 16 7.02 -16.09 3.66
N TYR A 17 7.27 -15.89 4.96
CA TYR A 17 7.28 -14.56 5.59
C TYR A 17 8.42 -13.67 5.07
N TYR A 18 8.15 -12.37 5.00
CA TYR A 18 9.13 -11.32 4.66
C TYR A 18 9.82 -11.50 3.30
N CYS A 19 9.20 -12.23 2.38
CA CYS A 19 9.71 -12.41 1.02
C CYS A 19 9.94 -11.03 0.37
N ALA A 20 11.07 -10.86 -0.32
CA ALA A 20 11.51 -9.59 -0.91
C ALA A 20 11.62 -8.40 0.06
N GLY A 21 11.69 -8.66 1.38
CA GLY A 21 11.95 -7.62 2.38
C GLY A 21 13.31 -6.95 2.17
N MET A 22 13.39 -5.65 2.49
CA MET A 22 14.58 -4.82 2.30
C MET A 22 15.11 -4.79 0.85
N ASN A 23 14.29 -5.14 -0.15
CA ASN A 23 14.67 -5.04 -1.57
C ASN A 23 15.07 -3.60 -1.92
N GLN A 24 16.14 -3.43 -2.68
CA GLN A 24 16.63 -2.11 -3.10
C GLN A 24 16.68 -1.96 -4.61
N LYS A 25 17.13 -2.98 -5.34
CA LYS A 25 17.33 -2.83 -6.80
C LYS A 25 16.73 -3.95 -7.64
N ALA A 26 16.34 -5.06 -7.03
CA ALA A 26 15.87 -6.21 -7.78
C ALA A 26 14.41 -6.04 -8.23
N SER A 27 14.10 -6.73 -9.32
CA SER A 27 12.73 -7.07 -9.71
C SER A 27 12.46 -8.50 -9.25
N VAL A 28 11.48 -8.70 -8.38
CA VAL A 28 11.14 -10.01 -7.82
C VAL A 28 9.71 -10.37 -8.24
N THR A 29 9.51 -11.51 -8.91
CA THR A 29 8.19 -12.05 -9.24
C THR A 29 7.97 -13.36 -8.49
N ILE A 30 6.83 -13.47 -7.81
CA ILE A 30 6.40 -14.68 -7.09
C ILE A 30 5.16 -15.22 -7.79
N HIS A 31 5.24 -16.44 -8.33
CA HIS A 31 4.15 -17.14 -9.02
C HIS A 31 3.26 -17.90 -8.03
N GLY A 32 2.75 -17.20 -7.03
CA GLY A 32 1.88 -17.78 -6.00
C GLY A 32 1.55 -16.79 -4.89
N ASN A 33 0.97 -17.33 -3.81
CA ASN A 33 0.69 -16.58 -2.59
C ASN A 33 1.94 -16.34 -1.74
N VAL A 34 1.91 -15.29 -0.92
CA VAL A 34 2.97 -14.92 0.01
C VAL A 34 2.49 -14.75 1.44
N GLY A 35 3.38 -15.08 2.38
CA GLY A 35 3.17 -14.91 3.81
C GLY A 35 3.19 -13.44 4.28
N VAL A 36 3.20 -13.26 5.60
CA VAL A 36 3.20 -11.95 6.28
C VAL A 36 4.43 -11.13 5.89
N GLY A 37 4.26 -9.82 5.70
CA GLY A 37 5.38 -8.88 5.60
C GLY A 37 6.12 -8.87 4.27
N VAL A 38 5.51 -9.35 3.18
CA VAL A 38 6.14 -9.27 1.84
C VAL A 38 6.55 -7.84 1.50
N ALA A 39 7.75 -7.66 0.94
CA ALA A 39 8.34 -6.36 0.61
C ALA A 39 8.43 -5.38 1.80
N GLU A 40 8.44 -5.89 3.04
CA GLU A 40 8.66 -5.06 4.23
C GLU A 40 9.98 -4.30 4.10
N ASN A 41 9.93 -3.01 4.42
CA ASN A 41 11.09 -2.12 4.44
C ASN A 41 11.83 -2.09 3.08
N MET A 42 11.12 -2.33 1.98
CA MET A 42 11.65 -2.18 0.62
C MET A 42 12.05 -0.72 0.37
N MET A 43 13.24 -0.50 -0.20
CA MET A 43 13.79 0.81 -0.51
C MET A 43 13.44 1.26 -1.92
N SER A 44 13.54 0.34 -2.89
CA SER A 44 13.24 0.56 -4.30
C SER A 44 13.22 -0.77 -5.07
N GLY A 45 13.02 -0.73 -6.39
CA GLY A 45 12.85 -1.90 -7.23
C GLY A 45 11.37 -2.23 -7.48
N MET A 46 11.10 -3.47 -7.87
CA MET A 46 9.75 -3.97 -8.12
C MET A 46 9.55 -5.32 -7.43
N VAL A 47 8.41 -5.53 -6.80
CA VAL A 47 7.98 -6.84 -6.31
C VAL A 47 6.58 -7.12 -6.84
N ARG A 48 6.38 -8.25 -7.51
CA ARG A 48 5.10 -8.66 -8.09
C ARG A 48 4.66 -10.02 -7.56
N ILE A 49 3.46 -10.07 -7.00
CA ILE A 49 2.83 -11.27 -6.48
C ILE A 49 1.70 -11.66 -7.42
N LYS A 50 1.79 -12.83 -8.05
CA LYS A 50 0.73 -13.38 -8.92
C LYS A 50 -0.47 -13.92 -8.15
N GLY A 51 -0.29 -14.21 -6.86
CA GLY A 51 -1.35 -14.61 -5.94
C GLY A 51 -1.75 -13.50 -4.97
N SER A 52 -2.20 -13.92 -3.79
CA SER A 52 -2.56 -13.05 -2.67
C SER A 52 -1.44 -12.90 -1.65
N ALA A 53 -1.42 -11.79 -0.95
CA ALA A 53 -0.52 -11.51 0.16
C ALA A 53 -1.23 -11.59 1.50
N SER A 54 -0.56 -12.15 2.50
CA SER A 54 -1.04 -12.12 3.88
C SER A 54 -0.96 -10.69 4.47
N GLN A 55 -0.97 -10.59 5.80
CA GLN A 55 -0.96 -9.32 6.50
C GLN A 55 0.35 -8.54 6.30
N SER A 56 0.28 -7.22 6.47
CA SER A 56 1.45 -6.32 6.53
C SER A 56 2.29 -6.25 5.25
N ALA A 57 1.70 -6.51 4.07
CA ALA A 57 2.39 -6.32 2.79
C ALA A 57 2.89 -4.87 2.64
N GLY A 58 4.15 -4.69 2.23
CA GLY A 58 4.77 -3.38 2.05
C GLY A 58 4.98 -2.58 3.35
N ALA A 59 4.91 -3.23 4.52
CA ALA A 59 5.08 -2.55 5.80
C ALA A 59 6.38 -1.74 5.84
N THR A 60 6.32 -0.48 6.30
CA THR A 60 7.47 0.42 6.44
C THR A 60 8.28 0.71 5.18
N ALA A 61 7.84 0.26 4.00
CA ALA A 61 8.59 0.42 2.77
C ALA A 61 8.72 1.90 2.37
N HIS A 62 9.92 2.26 1.93
CA HIS A 62 10.35 3.62 1.63
C HIS A 62 10.19 3.99 0.15
N GLY A 63 10.12 3.02 -0.75
CA GLY A 63 10.03 3.28 -2.18
C GLY A 63 9.93 2.01 -3.02
N GLY A 64 9.81 2.21 -4.34
CA GLY A 64 9.60 1.13 -5.30
C GLY A 64 8.12 0.81 -5.53
N LEU A 65 7.87 -0.26 -6.29
CA LEU A 65 6.52 -0.69 -6.66
C LEU A 65 6.26 -2.13 -6.17
N LEU A 66 5.26 -2.29 -5.32
CA LEU A 66 4.70 -3.59 -4.92
C LEU A 66 3.37 -3.81 -5.65
N VAL A 67 3.28 -4.87 -6.44
CA VAL A 67 2.08 -5.28 -7.17
C VAL A 67 1.58 -6.59 -6.60
N ILE A 68 0.30 -6.66 -6.22
CA ILE A 68 -0.37 -7.88 -5.74
C ILE A 68 -1.58 -8.10 -6.63
N GLU A 69 -1.60 -9.20 -7.40
CA GLU A 69 -2.69 -9.48 -8.34
C GLU A 69 -3.97 -9.97 -7.64
N GLY A 70 -3.83 -10.67 -6.50
CA GLY A 70 -4.94 -11.09 -5.65
C GLY A 70 -5.26 -10.10 -4.52
N ASP A 71 -5.70 -10.64 -3.39
CA ASP A 71 -6.04 -9.88 -2.18
C ASP A 71 -4.79 -9.59 -1.33
N ALA A 72 -4.85 -8.55 -0.51
CA ALA A 72 -3.90 -8.29 0.57
C ALA A 72 -4.61 -8.34 1.94
N GLY A 73 -3.97 -8.97 2.92
CA GLY A 73 -4.50 -9.07 4.27
C GLY A 73 -4.57 -7.74 5.03
N ALA A 74 -4.82 -7.83 6.34
CA ALA A 74 -4.84 -6.68 7.23
C ALA A 74 -3.51 -5.90 7.21
N ARG A 75 -3.58 -4.59 7.50
CA ARG A 75 -2.41 -3.71 7.64
C ARG A 75 -1.53 -3.64 6.38
N CYS A 76 -2.09 -3.83 5.19
CA CYS A 76 -1.37 -3.57 3.94
C CYS A 76 -0.88 -2.12 3.93
N GLY A 77 0.41 -1.89 3.67
CA GLY A 77 1.03 -0.56 3.68
C GLY A 77 1.15 0.09 5.07
N ILE A 78 1.08 -0.67 6.17
CA ILE A 78 1.28 -0.11 7.52
C ILE A 78 2.61 0.63 7.63
N SER A 79 2.56 1.86 8.13
CA SER A 79 3.71 2.73 8.32
C SER A 79 4.56 2.95 7.07
N MET A 80 3.98 2.83 5.87
CA MET A 80 4.66 3.09 4.59
C MET A 80 5.22 4.52 4.53
N LYS A 81 6.36 4.69 3.84
CA LYS A 81 7.16 5.93 3.84
C LYS A 81 7.53 6.43 2.45
N GLY A 82 6.87 5.90 1.42
CA GLY A 82 7.09 6.34 0.03
C GLY A 82 6.88 5.27 -1.03
N VAL A 83 6.61 4.01 -0.64
CA VAL A 83 6.33 2.93 -1.60
C VAL A 83 5.02 3.16 -2.37
N ASP A 84 4.97 2.66 -3.60
CA ASP A 84 3.73 2.47 -4.34
C ASP A 84 3.25 1.03 -4.19
N ILE A 85 2.01 0.84 -3.75
CA ILE A 85 1.37 -0.48 -3.62
C ILE A 85 0.14 -0.50 -4.51
N VAL A 86 0.02 -1.51 -5.38
CA VAL A 86 -1.17 -1.74 -6.21
C VAL A 86 -1.71 -3.14 -5.94
N VAL A 87 -2.97 -3.21 -5.51
CA VAL A 87 -3.68 -4.45 -5.19
C VAL A 87 -4.83 -4.64 -6.17
N GLY A 88 -4.84 -5.78 -6.87
CA GLY A 88 -5.88 -6.15 -7.83
C GLY A 88 -7.18 -6.61 -7.17
N GLY A 89 -7.08 -7.22 -5.99
CA GLY A 89 -8.23 -7.61 -5.17
C GLY A 89 -8.55 -6.60 -4.07
N ASN A 90 -8.98 -7.15 -2.94
CA ASN A 90 -9.39 -6.44 -1.74
C ASN A 90 -8.23 -6.25 -0.76
N ILE A 91 -8.40 -5.30 0.16
CA ILE A 91 -7.48 -5.11 1.29
C ILE A 91 -8.19 -5.31 2.64
N GLY A 92 -7.47 -5.90 3.59
CA GLY A 92 -7.96 -6.10 4.95
C GLY A 92 -8.05 -4.82 5.79
N HIS A 93 -8.54 -5.00 7.03
CA HIS A 93 -8.67 -3.92 8.02
C HIS A 93 -7.32 -3.25 8.36
N MET A 94 -7.37 -2.00 8.80
CA MET A 94 -6.23 -1.18 9.24
C MET A 94 -5.14 -1.02 8.17
N SER A 95 -5.49 -1.16 6.89
CA SER A 95 -4.57 -0.87 5.80
C SER A 95 -4.21 0.62 5.78
N CYS A 96 -2.94 0.91 5.47
CA CYS A 96 -2.31 2.22 5.60
C CYS A 96 -2.33 2.82 7.02
N PHE A 97 -2.46 2.02 8.08
CA PHE A 97 -2.29 2.52 9.44
C PHE A 97 -0.93 3.22 9.61
N MET A 98 -0.93 4.45 10.12
CA MET A 98 0.28 5.29 10.28
C MET A 98 1.08 5.51 8.98
N GLY A 99 0.45 5.41 7.81
CA GLY A 99 1.11 5.65 6.53
C GLY A 99 1.62 7.09 6.41
N GLN A 100 2.93 7.24 6.23
CA GLN A 100 3.60 8.55 6.20
C GLN A 100 3.62 9.17 4.80
N ALA A 101 3.94 8.38 3.79
CA ALA A 101 4.05 8.80 2.40
C ALA A 101 3.94 7.61 1.44
N GLY A 102 3.72 7.91 0.16
CA GLY A 102 3.55 6.92 -0.90
C GLY A 102 2.10 6.81 -1.37
N ARG A 103 1.81 5.76 -2.14
CA ARG A 103 0.51 5.56 -2.78
C ARG A 103 0.02 4.13 -2.59
N LEU A 104 -1.25 3.96 -2.24
CA LEU A 104 -1.93 2.67 -2.25
C LEU A 104 -3.08 2.72 -3.26
N VAL A 105 -3.14 1.78 -4.20
CA VAL A 105 -4.22 1.60 -5.16
C VAL A 105 -4.89 0.25 -4.91
N VAL A 106 -6.22 0.24 -4.86
CA VAL A 106 -7.03 -0.95 -4.57
C VAL A 106 -8.13 -1.06 -5.61
N CYS A 107 -8.06 -2.09 -6.44
CA CYS A 107 -9.06 -2.33 -7.49
C CYS A 107 -10.35 -2.98 -6.95
N GLY A 108 -10.28 -3.61 -5.76
CA GLY A 108 -11.43 -4.11 -5.01
C GLY A 108 -11.86 -3.23 -3.83
N ASP A 109 -12.35 -3.87 -2.77
CA ASP A 109 -12.88 -3.25 -1.57
C ASP A 109 -11.81 -3.06 -0.47
N ALA A 110 -12.08 -2.11 0.44
CA ALA A 110 -11.27 -1.88 1.63
C ALA A 110 -12.03 -2.21 2.92
N GLY A 111 -11.37 -2.94 3.82
CA GLY A 111 -11.89 -3.29 5.14
C GLY A 111 -11.99 -2.11 6.13
N ASP A 112 -12.16 -2.45 7.41
CA ASP A 112 -12.36 -1.47 8.47
C ASP A 112 -11.13 -0.58 8.74
N ALA A 113 -11.37 0.65 9.19
CA ALA A 113 -10.35 1.61 9.64
C ALA A 113 -9.25 1.91 8.59
N LEU A 114 -9.64 2.12 7.33
CA LEU A 114 -8.72 2.48 6.26
C LEU A 114 -8.02 3.81 6.57
N GLY A 115 -6.68 3.80 6.54
CA GLY A 115 -5.88 5.00 6.67
C GLY A 115 -5.90 5.62 8.07
N ASP A 116 -6.05 4.81 9.13
CA ASP A 116 -5.98 5.37 10.48
C ASP A 116 -4.60 6.03 10.73
N SER A 117 -4.62 7.27 11.22
CA SER A 117 -3.44 8.06 11.58
C SER A 117 -2.50 8.35 10.40
N LEU A 118 -3.06 8.67 9.23
CA LEU A 118 -2.31 9.01 8.02
C LEU A 118 -1.62 10.38 8.08
N TYR A 119 -0.50 10.47 7.34
CA TYR A 119 0.15 11.73 6.98
C TYR A 119 -0.04 12.04 5.49
N GLU A 120 1.01 11.98 4.66
CA GLU A 120 0.96 12.38 3.23
C GLU A 120 0.63 11.22 2.28
N THR A 121 0.28 10.03 2.80
CA THR A 121 -0.10 8.89 1.96
C THR A 121 -1.38 9.18 1.19
N ARG A 122 -1.40 8.80 -0.08
CA ARG A 122 -2.57 8.90 -0.96
C ARG A 122 -3.11 7.51 -1.22
N ILE A 123 -4.39 7.31 -0.96
CA ILE A 123 -5.05 6.01 -1.15
C ILE A 123 -6.11 6.16 -2.23
N TYR A 124 -6.18 5.21 -3.16
CA TYR A 124 -7.17 5.13 -4.22
C TYR A 124 -7.91 3.81 -4.09
N VAL A 125 -9.24 3.85 -4.00
CA VAL A 125 -10.08 2.65 -3.90
C VAL A 125 -11.19 2.72 -4.94
N LYS A 126 -11.30 1.68 -5.78
CA LYS A 126 -12.38 1.53 -6.76
C LYS A 126 -13.65 0.98 -6.14
N GLY A 127 -13.52 0.00 -5.24
CA GLY A 127 -14.63 -0.64 -4.55
C GLY A 127 -15.17 0.16 -3.36
N ALA A 128 -15.89 -0.54 -2.48
CA ALA A 128 -16.43 0.02 -1.26
C ALA A 128 -15.36 0.15 -0.17
N VAL A 129 -15.42 1.24 0.59
CA VAL A 129 -14.64 1.41 1.82
C VAL A 129 -15.56 1.21 3.01
N LYS A 130 -15.30 0.18 3.83
CA LYS A 130 -16.19 -0.19 4.94
C LYS A 130 -16.21 0.87 6.05
N SER A 131 -15.05 1.34 6.49
CA SER A 131 -14.92 2.45 7.43
C SER A 131 -13.56 3.13 7.31
N LEU A 132 -13.52 4.43 7.58
CA LEU A 132 -12.29 5.20 7.63
C LEU A 132 -11.69 5.17 9.03
N GLY A 133 -10.36 5.22 9.08
CA GLY A 133 -9.61 5.40 10.31
C GLY A 133 -9.57 6.85 10.78
N SER A 134 -9.00 7.05 11.97
CA SER A 134 -8.78 8.39 12.53
C SER A 134 -7.95 9.27 11.58
N ASP A 135 -8.35 10.53 11.40
CA ASP A 135 -7.67 11.51 10.52
C ASP A 135 -7.63 11.10 9.03
N CYS A 136 -8.47 10.16 8.58
CA CYS A 136 -8.63 9.82 7.16
C CYS A 136 -9.97 10.35 6.63
N ILE A 137 -9.93 11.03 5.48
CA ILE A 137 -11.14 11.50 4.79
C ILE A 137 -11.06 11.21 3.30
N GLU A 138 -12.23 11.12 2.66
CA GLU A 138 -12.32 11.21 1.21
C GLU A 138 -11.84 12.60 0.73
N LYS A 139 -11.19 12.64 -0.42
CA LYS A 139 -10.58 13.82 -1.01
C LYS A 139 -10.92 13.91 -2.49
N ASP A 140 -10.99 15.13 -3.02
CA ASP A 140 -11.28 15.34 -4.44
C ASP A 140 -10.19 14.76 -5.35
N MET A 141 -10.60 14.14 -6.46
CA MET A 141 -9.72 13.78 -7.58
C MET A 141 -9.45 15.03 -8.43
N ARG A 142 -8.20 15.51 -8.42
CA ARG A 142 -7.73 16.64 -9.25
C ARG A 142 -6.62 16.17 -10.19
N GLU A 143 -5.39 16.64 -10.00
CA GLU A 143 -4.16 16.16 -10.67
C GLU A 143 -3.82 14.67 -10.46
N HIS A 144 -4.68 13.93 -9.76
CA HIS A 144 -4.43 12.57 -9.30
C HIS A 144 -4.86 11.50 -10.32
N LEU A 145 -5.67 11.88 -11.32
CA LEU A 145 -6.11 10.95 -12.37
C LEU A 145 -4.94 10.48 -13.24
N GLU A 146 -4.09 11.40 -13.68
CA GLU A 146 -2.91 11.08 -14.49
C GLU A 146 -1.91 10.23 -13.70
N GLU A 147 -1.68 10.58 -12.43
CA GLU A 147 -0.84 9.79 -11.52
C GLU A 147 -1.37 8.36 -11.36
N LEU A 148 -2.67 8.22 -11.10
CA LEU A 148 -3.29 6.92 -10.93
C LEU A 148 -3.23 6.10 -12.23
N ALA A 149 -3.44 6.73 -13.39
CA ALA A 149 -3.31 6.10 -14.69
C ALA A 149 -1.90 5.54 -14.92
N GLU A 150 -0.87 6.34 -14.61
CA GLU A 150 0.54 5.91 -14.71
C GLU A 150 0.82 4.70 -13.81
N LEU A 151 0.33 4.74 -12.56
CA LEU A 151 0.59 3.69 -11.59
C LEU A 151 -0.13 2.37 -11.94
N LEU A 152 -1.38 2.45 -12.41
CA LEU A 152 -2.13 1.30 -12.92
C LEU A 152 -1.42 0.68 -14.14
N ASN A 153 -0.95 1.51 -15.07
CA ASN A 153 -0.22 1.06 -16.25
C ASN A 153 1.09 0.33 -15.86
N ARG A 154 1.89 0.92 -14.96
CA ARG A 154 3.14 0.31 -14.45
C ARG A 154 2.88 -1.01 -13.72
N ALA A 155 1.75 -1.14 -13.04
CA ALA A 155 1.34 -2.37 -12.38
C ALA A 155 0.71 -3.40 -13.35
N GLY A 156 0.30 -2.97 -14.55
CA GLY A 156 -0.33 -3.81 -15.56
C GLY A 156 -1.81 -4.09 -15.29
N PHE A 157 -2.53 -3.14 -14.69
CA PHE A 157 -3.98 -3.18 -14.53
C PHE A 157 -4.64 -2.26 -15.55
N ASP A 158 -5.65 -2.78 -16.25
CA ASP A 158 -6.48 -2.04 -17.21
C ASP A 158 -7.76 -1.58 -16.49
N GLU A 159 -7.65 -0.45 -15.81
CA GLU A 159 -8.71 0.12 -14.99
C GLU A 159 -8.87 1.61 -15.30
N ASP A 160 -10.10 2.10 -15.27
CA ASP A 160 -10.39 3.53 -15.46
C ASP A 160 -10.07 4.31 -14.17
N PRO A 161 -9.09 5.23 -14.15
CA PRO A 161 -8.78 6.05 -12.98
C PRO A 161 -9.97 6.85 -12.45
N ALA A 162 -10.93 7.21 -13.30
CA ALA A 162 -12.13 7.95 -12.89
C ALA A 162 -13.10 7.11 -12.05
N SER A 163 -12.94 5.78 -12.03
CA SER A 163 -13.74 4.87 -11.20
C SER A 163 -13.28 4.81 -9.73
N PHE A 164 -12.14 5.43 -9.39
CA PHE A 164 -11.57 5.39 -8.05
C PHE A 164 -11.93 6.63 -7.24
N LYS A 165 -12.14 6.41 -5.94
CA LYS A 165 -12.18 7.46 -4.93
C LYS A 165 -10.82 7.62 -4.29
N ARG A 166 -10.51 8.84 -3.85
CA ARG A 166 -9.26 9.15 -3.18
C ARG A 166 -9.47 9.43 -1.70
N TYR A 167 -8.55 8.94 -0.89
CA TYR A 167 -8.50 9.16 0.55
C TYR A 167 -7.11 9.65 0.97
N GLY A 168 -7.06 10.38 2.07
CA GLY A 168 -5.82 10.88 2.66
C GLY A 168 -6.06 11.65 3.96
N SER A 169 -4.96 12.13 4.56
CA SER A 169 -5.03 12.77 5.88
C SER A 169 -5.93 14.02 5.91
N ALA A 170 -6.76 14.16 6.94
CA ALA A 170 -7.46 15.40 7.25
C ALA A 170 -6.54 16.45 7.90
N ARG A 171 -5.28 16.10 8.15
CA ARG A 171 -4.22 16.94 8.73
C ARG A 171 -4.58 17.50 10.11
N GLN A 172 -5.40 16.78 10.87
CA GLN A 172 -5.80 17.19 12.22
C GLN A 172 -4.80 16.74 13.29
N LEU A 173 -4.04 15.67 13.02
CA LEU A 173 -3.05 15.13 13.94
C LEU A 173 -1.63 15.68 13.74
N TYR A 174 -1.45 16.65 12.84
CA TYR A 174 -0.13 17.23 12.52
C TYR A 174 0.40 18.14 13.63
N ASN A 175 -0.51 18.71 14.43
CA ASN A 175 -0.17 19.62 15.51
C ASN A 175 -0.57 18.99 16.83
N PHE A 176 0.37 18.90 17.77
CA PHE A 176 0.07 18.57 19.15
C PHE A 176 -0.79 19.71 19.74
N LYS A 177 -2.10 19.47 19.90
CA LYS A 177 -2.97 20.37 20.65
C LYS A 177 -2.72 20.10 22.13
N VAL A 178 -2.08 21.05 22.82
CA VAL A 178 -1.74 20.99 24.26
C VAL A 178 -2.99 20.86 25.15
N ASP A 179 -4.17 21.18 24.61
CA ASP A 179 -5.45 21.21 25.35
C ASP A 179 -5.98 19.84 25.83
N ASN A 180 -5.31 18.73 25.51
CA ASN A 180 -5.63 17.40 26.06
C ASN A 180 -4.76 16.96 27.25
N ALA A 181 -3.87 17.82 27.77
CA ALA A 181 -3.05 17.51 28.93
C ALA A 181 -3.84 17.45 30.27
N SER A 182 -5.09 17.89 30.28
CA SER A 182 -5.96 17.92 31.47
C SER A 182 -7.04 16.83 31.50
N ALA A 183 -7.01 15.89 30.54
CA ALA A 183 -7.95 14.76 30.49
C ALA A 183 -7.34 13.42 30.98
N TYR A 184 -6.26 13.47 31.76
CA TYR A 184 -5.68 12.32 32.45
C TYR A 184 -5.82 12.47 33.97
#